data_AF-A0A538KWS5-F1
#
_entry.id   AF-A0A538KWS5-F1
#
_cell.length_a   1.000
_cell.length_b   1.000
_cell.length_c   1.000
_cell.angle_alpha   90.00
_cell.angle_beta   90.00
_cell.angle_gamma   90.00
#
_symmetry.space_group_name_H-M   'P 1'
#
loop_
_entity.id
_entity.type
_entity.pdbx_description
1 polymer ?
#
loop_
_entity_poly.entity_id
_entity_poly.type
_entity_poly.pdbx_seq_one_letter_code
_entity_poly.pdbx_strand_id
1 'polypeptide(L)'
;MTGRLTTDIQRRGFFGYPLAAMLPRGRSRAPLAIAAFIAIPLFFSSLMASTLALEKPLKFEWMRGGKLLTTWHDPTRGNVAAIWLWALVPPLVLIVIGLIAMRLPLGFYVPCAAAIVIAIAVVHKTSVWERHHTARYPVGVDLIPPANAGSDKFDRGQWEHIARETALSLQHWTIGLALASALVMAGLFVRRRFFARKPVPAHAPLEAVHAPDATTPSLSDTT
;
A
#
# COMPACT_ATOMS: atom_id res chain seq x y z
N MET A 1 -9.84 54.92 28.67
CA MET A 1 -8.63 54.75 27.82
C MET A 1 -8.21 53.28 27.65
N THR A 2 -9.13 52.32 27.77
CA THR A 2 -8.83 50.86 27.80
C THR A 2 -9.25 50.10 26.54
N GLY A 3 -10.01 50.71 25.63
CA GLY A 3 -10.53 50.04 24.42
C GLY A 3 -9.61 50.01 23.20
N ARG A 4 -8.52 50.79 23.18
CA ARG A 4 -7.59 50.84 22.02
C ARG A 4 -6.43 49.84 22.09
N LEU A 5 -6.12 49.29 23.27
CA LEU A 5 -5.00 48.35 23.42
C LEU A 5 -5.36 46.91 23.03
N THR A 6 -6.60 46.49 23.24
CA THR A 6 -7.08 45.14 22.88
C THR A 6 -7.20 44.93 21.38
N THR A 7 -7.53 45.97 20.62
CA THR A 7 -7.64 45.91 19.16
C THR A 7 -6.28 45.83 18.46
N ASP A 8 -5.23 46.45 19.03
CA ASP A 8 -3.87 46.39 18.46
C ASP A 8 -3.15 45.06 18.75
N ILE A 9 -3.42 44.41 19.89
CA ILE A 9 -2.87 43.08 20.20
C ILE A 9 -3.50 42.01 19.28
N GLN A 10 -4.78 42.14 18.93
CA GLN A 10 -5.45 41.21 18.01
C GLN A 10 -4.95 41.33 16.56
N ARG A 11 -4.47 42.52 16.15
CA ARG A 11 -3.90 42.75 14.81
C ARG A 11 -2.47 42.23 14.63
N ARG A 12 -1.68 42.13 15.71
CA ARG A 12 -0.27 41.70 15.63
C ARG A 12 -0.07 40.19 15.74
N GLY A 13 -1.07 39.42 16.18
CA GLY A 13 -1.00 37.95 16.29
C GLY A 13 -1.24 37.17 14.99
N PHE A 14 -1.54 37.84 13.87
CA PHE A 14 -2.02 37.19 12.63
C PHE A 14 -1.01 37.24 11.47
N PHE A 15 0.28 37.41 11.75
CA PHE A 15 1.32 37.57 10.71
C PHE A 15 2.03 36.26 10.29
N GLY A 16 1.51 35.08 10.68
CA GLY A 16 2.21 33.79 10.50
C GLY A 16 1.49 32.66 9.79
N TYR A 17 0.22 32.81 9.34
CA TYR A 17 -0.55 31.66 8.85
C TYR A 17 -1.31 31.84 7.51
N PRO A 18 -0.68 32.25 6.39
CA PRO A 18 -1.31 32.06 5.09
C PRO A 18 -1.09 30.64 4.52
N LEU A 19 -0.10 29.87 4.99
CA LEU A 19 0.17 28.52 4.47
C LEU A 19 -0.59 27.40 5.19
N ALA A 20 -0.79 27.48 6.51
CA ALA A 20 -1.49 26.44 7.26
C ALA A 20 -3.01 26.44 7.00
N ALA A 21 -3.60 27.60 6.66
CA ALA A 21 -5.00 27.74 6.29
C ALA A 21 -5.31 27.28 4.84
N MET A 22 -4.27 27.08 4.02
CA MET A 22 -4.41 26.62 2.63
C MET A 22 -4.43 25.09 2.52
N LEU A 23 -4.13 24.37 3.61
CA LEU A 23 -4.32 22.92 3.68
C LEU A 23 -5.81 22.64 3.95
N PRO A 24 -6.53 21.99 3.03
CA PRO A 24 -7.94 21.70 3.21
C PRO A 24 -8.14 20.89 4.50
N ARG A 25 -9.09 21.34 5.34
CA ARG A 25 -9.57 20.66 6.56
C ARG A 25 -9.58 19.14 6.34
N GLY A 26 -8.85 18.44 7.21
CA GLY A 26 -8.39 17.04 7.11
C GLY A 26 -9.12 16.14 6.12
N ARG A 27 -8.71 16.18 4.84
CA ARG A 27 -9.08 15.16 3.87
C ARG A 27 -8.49 13.83 4.32
N SER A 28 -9.32 12.78 4.36
CA SER A 28 -8.94 11.45 4.85
C SER A 28 -7.63 10.98 4.21
N ARG A 29 -6.66 10.57 5.04
CA ARG A 29 -5.41 9.94 4.59
C ARG A 29 -5.60 8.46 4.23
N ALA A 30 -6.82 7.94 4.34
CA ALA A 30 -7.14 6.54 4.07
C ALA A 30 -6.73 6.05 2.67
N PRO A 31 -6.92 6.82 1.57
CA PRO A 31 -6.48 6.39 0.23
C PRO A 31 -4.97 6.17 0.14
N LEU A 32 -4.18 7.05 0.75
CA LEU A 32 -2.73 6.91 0.80
C LEU A 32 -2.31 5.73 1.68
N ALA A 33 -2.95 5.57 2.85
CA ALA A 33 -2.64 4.48 3.77
C ALA A 33 -2.87 3.10 3.13
N ILE A 34 -4.01 2.92 2.44
CA ILE A 34 -4.29 1.65 1.77
C ILE A 34 -3.36 1.42 0.58
N ALA A 35 -3.05 2.46 -0.19
CA ALA A 35 -2.07 2.37 -1.28
C ALA A 35 -0.69 1.93 -0.78
N ALA A 36 -0.20 2.53 0.31
CA ALA A 36 1.08 2.18 0.92
C ALA A 36 1.10 0.76 1.48
N PHE A 37 0.00 0.30 2.08
CA PHE A 37 -0.12 -1.06 2.59
C PHE A 37 -0.10 -2.10 1.44
N ILE A 38 -0.89 -1.89 0.39
CA ILE A 38 -0.96 -2.79 -0.76
C ILE A 38 0.34 -2.74 -1.61
N ALA A 39 1.08 -1.63 -1.57
CA ALA A 39 2.36 -1.50 -2.25
C ALA A 39 3.40 -2.54 -1.81
N ILE A 40 3.32 -3.07 -0.58
CA ILE A 40 4.28 -4.06 -0.06
C ILE A 40 4.22 -5.38 -0.85
N PRO A 41 3.10 -6.13 -0.88
CA PRO A 41 3.02 -7.36 -1.69
C PRO A 41 3.20 -7.08 -3.18
N LEU A 42 2.75 -5.91 -3.66
CA LEU A 42 2.94 -5.50 -5.06
C LEU A 42 4.43 -5.32 -5.41
N PHE A 43 5.23 -4.76 -4.51
CA PHE A 43 6.68 -4.64 -4.66
C PHE A 43 7.33 -6.01 -4.84
N PHE A 44 7.02 -6.97 -3.96
CA PHE A 44 7.59 -8.32 -4.07
C PHE A 44 7.12 -9.07 -5.33
N SER A 45 5.86 -8.90 -5.73
CA SER A 45 5.35 -9.44 -7.00
C SER A 45 6.10 -8.85 -8.19
N SER A 46 6.31 -7.53 -8.19
CA SER A 46 7.07 -6.83 -9.22
C SER A 46 8.55 -7.20 -9.23
N LEU A 47 9.13 -7.49 -8.06
CA LEU A 47 10.51 -7.95 -7.95
C LEU A 47 10.67 -9.31 -8.63
N MET A 48 9.83 -10.29 -8.30
CA MET A 48 9.83 -11.61 -8.94
C MET A 48 9.54 -11.56 -10.45
N ALA A 49 8.65 -10.66 -10.87
CA ALA A 49 8.38 -10.44 -12.29
C ALA A 49 9.58 -9.80 -13.02
N SER A 50 10.24 -8.84 -12.39
CA SER A 50 11.39 -8.11 -12.97
C SER A 50 12.63 -8.98 -13.04
N THR A 51 12.87 -9.86 -12.07
CA THR A 51 13.97 -10.86 -12.15
C THR A 51 13.77 -11.74 -13.38
N LEU A 52 12.59 -12.33 -13.56
CA LEU A 52 12.28 -13.14 -14.76
C LEU A 52 12.46 -12.36 -16.08
N ALA A 53 12.09 -11.07 -16.09
CA ALA A 53 12.12 -10.25 -17.29
C ALA A 53 13.53 -9.76 -17.66
N LEU A 54 14.35 -9.39 -16.67
CA LEU A 54 15.59 -8.64 -16.89
C LEU A 54 16.85 -9.42 -16.56
N GLU A 55 16.75 -10.47 -15.74
CA GLU A 55 17.91 -11.28 -15.42
C GLU A 55 18.41 -11.97 -16.70
N LYS A 56 19.66 -11.66 -17.02
CA LYS A 56 20.39 -12.22 -18.15
C LYS A 56 21.74 -12.69 -17.64
N PRO A 57 22.04 -14.00 -17.72
CA PRO A 57 23.36 -14.48 -17.41
C PRO A 57 24.31 -14.01 -18.51
N LEU A 58 25.50 -13.56 -18.13
CA LEU A 58 26.55 -13.31 -19.11
C LEU A 58 27.11 -14.66 -19.56
N LYS A 59 26.98 -14.98 -20.85
CA LYS A 59 27.54 -16.18 -21.46
C LYS A 59 28.87 -15.81 -22.13
N PHE A 60 29.98 -16.39 -21.67
CA PHE A 60 31.23 -16.37 -22.43
C PHE A 60 31.48 -17.76 -23.01
N GLU A 61 31.64 -17.79 -24.33
CA GLU A 61 32.05 -18.96 -25.07
C GLU A 61 33.52 -18.81 -25.44
N TRP A 62 34.31 -19.83 -25.15
CA TRP A 62 35.73 -19.86 -25.49
C TRP A 62 36.19 -21.27 -25.82
N MET A 63 37.18 -21.38 -26.71
CA MET A 63 37.72 -22.66 -27.15
C MET A 63 38.93 -23.05 -26.30
N ARG A 64 38.91 -24.25 -25.71
CA ARG A 64 40.06 -24.85 -25.04
C ARG A 64 40.26 -26.27 -25.57
N GLY A 65 41.41 -26.53 -26.19
CA GLY A 65 41.74 -27.86 -26.73
C GLY A 65 40.75 -28.37 -27.78
N GLY A 66 40.24 -27.47 -28.64
CA GLY A 66 39.26 -27.83 -29.69
C GLY A 66 37.83 -28.08 -29.20
N LYS A 67 37.54 -27.89 -27.91
CA LYS A 67 36.19 -27.98 -27.35
C LYS A 67 35.67 -26.59 -27.00
N LEU A 68 34.41 -26.32 -27.35
CA LEU A 68 33.70 -25.12 -26.94
C LEU A 68 33.33 -25.27 -25.45
N LEU A 69 33.94 -24.46 -24.60
CA LEU A 69 33.51 -24.31 -23.21
C LEU A 69 32.62 -23.08 -23.10
N THR A 70 31.57 -23.20 -22.31
CA THR A 70 30.68 -22.09 -21.96
C THR A 70 30.81 -21.84 -20.47
N THR A 71 31.17 -20.61 -20.09
CA THR A 71 31.13 -20.17 -18.70
C THR A 71 30.03 -19.13 -18.58
N TRP A 72 29.18 -19.25 -17.56
CA TRP A 72 28.22 -18.21 -17.26
C TRP A 72 28.55 -17.52 -15.96
N HIS A 73 28.35 -16.21 -15.93
CA HIS A 73 28.62 -15.39 -14.75
C HIS A 73 27.34 -14.87 -14.11
N ASP A 74 27.48 -14.58 -12.82
CA ASP A 74 26.52 -13.86 -12.01
C ASP A 74 26.02 -12.58 -12.71
N PRO A 75 24.77 -12.17 -12.42
CA PRO A 75 24.24 -10.93 -12.95
C PRO A 75 25.14 -9.74 -12.61
N THR A 76 25.38 -8.88 -13.59
CA THR A 76 26.17 -7.67 -13.37
C THR A 76 25.49 -6.75 -12.35
N ARG A 77 26.27 -5.89 -11.68
CA ARG A 77 25.72 -4.84 -10.80
C ARG A 77 24.67 -3.97 -11.50
N GLY A 78 24.85 -3.73 -12.81
CA GLY A 78 23.89 -2.99 -13.63
C GLY A 78 22.56 -3.73 -13.81
N ASN A 79 22.58 -5.04 -14.05
CA ASN A 79 21.37 -5.85 -14.13
C ASN A 79 20.62 -5.86 -12.79
N VAL A 80 21.34 -6.07 -11.69
CA VAL A 80 20.75 -6.04 -10.35
C VAL A 80 20.10 -4.69 -10.08
N ALA A 81 20.79 -3.58 -10.34
CA ALA A 81 20.24 -2.24 -10.17
C ALA A 81 18.98 -2.00 -11.02
N ALA A 82 18.97 -2.49 -12.27
CA ALA A 82 17.80 -2.41 -13.14
C ALA A 82 16.60 -3.20 -12.58
N ILE A 83 16.82 -4.41 -12.06
CA ILE A 83 15.77 -5.23 -11.43
C ILE A 83 15.15 -4.47 -10.26
N TRP A 84 15.96 -3.90 -9.37
CA TRP A 84 15.47 -3.11 -8.23
C TRP A 84 14.69 -1.86 -8.68
N LEU A 85 15.20 -1.15 -9.68
CA LEU A 85 14.54 0.04 -10.20
C LEU A 85 13.16 -0.30 -10.79
N TRP A 86 13.07 -1.34 -11.61
CA TRP A 86 11.81 -1.78 -12.22
C TRP A 86 10.84 -2.35 -11.19
N ALA A 87 11.34 -3.04 -10.15
CA ALA A 87 10.52 -3.54 -9.04
C ALA A 87 9.83 -2.41 -8.24
N LEU A 88 10.45 -1.23 -8.18
CA LEU A 88 9.89 -0.06 -7.48
C LEU A 88 8.83 0.70 -8.28
N VAL A 89 8.79 0.54 -9.61
CA VAL A 89 7.87 1.33 -10.45
C VAL A 89 6.39 1.06 -10.08
N PRO A 90 5.87 -0.18 -10.03
CA PRO A 90 4.47 -0.43 -9.67
C PRO A 90 4.03 0.11 -8.30
N PRO A 91 4.75 -0.14 -7.19
CA PRO A 91 4.36 0.40 -5.89
C PRO A 91 4.44 1.93 -5.83
N LEU A 92 5.41 2.56 -6.48
CA LEU A 92 5.50 4.03 -6.53
C LEU A 92 4.33 4.64 -7.31
N VAL A 93 3.96 4.04 -8.45
CA VAL A 93 2.77 4.46 -9.20
C VAL A 93 1.51 4.34 -8.34
N LEU A 94 1.34 3.25 -7.59
CA LEU A 94 0.21 3.07 -6.69
C LEU A 94 0.18 4.12 -5.56
N ILE A 95 1.34 4.46 -4.98
CA ILE A 95 1.45 5.51 -3.96
C ILE A 95 1.05 6.88 -4.53
N VAL A 96 1.52 7.22 -5.73
CA VAL A 96 1.14 8.47 -6.42
C VAL A 96 -0.37 8.51 -6.67
N ILE A 97 -0.97 7.40 -7.10
CA ILE A 97 -2.43 7.29 -7.25
C ILE A 97 -3.13 7.51 -5.91
N GLY A 98 -2.64 6.91 -4.82
CA GLY A 98 -3.16 7.12 -3.47
C GLY A 98 -3.10 8.58 -3.02
N LEU A 99 -1.99 9.27 -3.30
CA LEU A 99 -1.81 10.71 -3.03
C LEU A 99 -2.82 11.57 -3.79
N ILE A 100 -3.00 11.32 -5.09
CA ILE A 100 -3.98 12.04 -5.91
C ILE A 100 -5.40 11.76 -5.42
N ALA A 101 -5.69 10.50 -5.08
CA ALA A 101 -7.02 10.06 -4.66
C ALA A 101 -7.48 10.69 -3.34
N MET A 102 -6.57 11.16 -2.47
CA MET A 102 -6.93 11.97 -1.30
C MET A 102 -7.75 13.22 -1.65
N ARG A 103 -7.69 13.69 -2.91
CA ARG A 103 -8.43 14.84 -3.42
C ARG A 103 -9.83 14.49 -3.95
N LEU A 104 -10.28 13.24 -3.84
CA LEU A 104 -11.57 12.78 -4.39
C LEU A 104 -12.56 12.39 -3.28
N PRO A 105 -13.88 12.65 -3.45
CA PRO A 105 -14.91 12.36 -2.44
C PRO A 105 -15.12 10.86 -2.18
N LEU A 106 -14.70 9.99 -3.10
CA LEU A 106 -14.66 8.52 -2.96
C LEU A 106 -13.25 7.98 -3.22
N GLY A 107 -12.24 8.79 -2.89
CA GLY A 107 -10.84 8.51 -3.17
C GLY A 107 -10.33 7.17 -2.65
N PHE A 108 -10.96 6.58 -1.63
CA PHE A 108 -10.53 5.30 -1.08
C PHE A 108 -10.59 4.15 -2.09
N TYR A 109 -11.57 4.15 -2.98
CA TYR A 109 -11.75 3.05 -3.95
C TYR A 109 -10.79 3.13 -5.14
N VAL A 110 -10.25 4.32 -5.41
CA VAL A 110 -9.31 4.55 -6.52
C VAL A 110 -8.02 3.73 -6.39
N PRO A 111 -7.27 3.77 -5.26
CA PRO A 111 -6.09 2.91 -5.10
C PRO A 111 -6.45 1.42 -5.05
N CYS A 112 -7.63 1.02 -4.58
CA CYS A 112 -8.06 -0.38 -4.65
C CYS A 112 -8.23 -0.84 -6.10
N ALA A 113 -8.93 -0.07 -6.93
CA ALA A 113 -9.10 -0.38 -8.35
C ALA A 113 -7.76 -0.36 -9.11
N ALA A 114 -6.94 0.65 -8.85
CA ALA A 114 -5.60 0.76 -9.45
C ALA A 114 -4.71 -0.41 -9.05
N ALA A 115 -4.71 -0.83 -7.79
CA ALA A 115 -3.92 -1.97 -7.33
C ALA A 115 -4.28 -3.26 -8.08
N ILE A 116 -5.56 -3.51 -8.36
CA ILE A 116 -6.00 -4.67 -9.14
C ILE A 116 -5.43 -4.62 -10.56
N VAL A 117 -5.57 -3.48 -11.24
CA VAL A 117 -5.07 -3.30 -12.61
C VAL A 117 -3.56 -3.44 -12.66
N ILE A 118 -2.84 -2.81 -11.73
CA ILE A 118 -1.38 -2.86 -11.68
C ILE A 118 -0.91 -4.29 -11.37
N ALA A 119 -1.55 -4.99 -10.42
CA ALA A 119 -1.20 -6.36 -10.09
C ALA A 119 -1.35 -7.28 -11.32
N ILE A 120 -2.43 -7.14 -12.10
CA ILE A 120 -2.63 -7.87 -13.36
C ILE A 120 -1.56 -7.51 -14.39
N ALA A 121 -1.26 -6.22 -14.54
CA ALA A 121 -0.26 -5.75 -15.51
C ALA A 121 1.15 -6.30 -15.22
N VAL A 122 1.55 -6.32 -13.94
CA VAL A 122 2.87 -6.78 -13.49
C VAL A 122 3.15 -8.23 -13.90
N VAL A 123 2.16 -9.11 -13.76
CA VAL A 123 2.35 -10.54 -14.03
C VAL A 123 1.96 -10.98 -15.44
N HIS A 124 1.43 -10.07 -16.28
CA HIS A 124 0.82 -10.43 -17.56
C HIS A 124 1.73 -11.33 -18.42
N LYS A 125 3.05 -11.07 -18.43
CA LYS A 125 4.00 -11.77 -19.30
C LYS A 125 4.91 -12.77 -18.57
N THR A 126 4.65 -13.09 -17.30
CA THR A 126 5.54 -13.96 -16.52
C THR A 126 5.71 -15.35 -17.12
N SER A 127 4.68 -15.92 -17.76
CA SER A 127 4.79 -17.22 -18.46
C SER A 127 5.66 -17.18 -19.73
N VAL A 128 5.72 -16.03 -20.40
CA VAL A 128 6.62 -15.82 -21.54
C VAL A 128 8.05 -15.63 -21.03
N TRP A 129 8.22 -14.86 -19.96
CA TRP A 129 9.51 -14.62 -19.35
C TRP A 129 10.10 -15.89 -18.72
N GLU A 130 9.31 -16.67 -17.98
CA GLU A 130 9.69 -18.00 -17.46
C GLU A 130 10.22 -18.89 -18.58
N ARG A 131 9.42 -19.14 -19.63
CA ARG A 131 9.86 -19.99 -20.75
C ARG A 131 11.13 -19.48 -21.43
N HIS A 132 11.22 -18.17 -21.64
CA HIS A 132 12.41 -17.56 -22.23
C HIS A 132 13.63 -17.64 -21.30
N HIS A 133 13.43 -17.55 -19.98
CA HIS A 133 14.48 -17.67 -18.98
C HIS A 133 14.94 -19.13 -18.88
N THR A 134 14.04 -20.09 -18.67
CA THR A 134 14.36 -21.52 -18.61
C THR A 134 15.04 -22.05 -19.89
N ALA A 135 14.67 -21.54 -21.07
CA ALA A 135 15.33 -21.92 -22.33
C ALA A 135 16.80 -21.43 -22.40
N ARG A 136 17.15 -20.35 -21.70
CA ARG A 136 18.52 -19.82 -21.62
C ARG A 136 19.42 -20.62 -20.68
N TYR A 137 18.84 -21.38 -19.76
CA TYR A 137 19.56 -22.27 -18.83
C TYR A 137 19.24 -23.75 -19.14
N PRO A 138 19.75 -24.31 -20.25
CA PRO A 138 19.37 -25.64 -20.72
C PRO A 138 19.83 -26.80 -19.81
N VAL A 139 20.80 -26.55 -18.95
CA VAL A 139 21.32 -27.54 -17.98
C VAL A 139 20.79 -27.33 -16.56
N GLY A 140 20.08 -26.22 -16.31
CA GLY A 140 19.31 -26.06 -15.08
C GLY A 140 20.09 -25.88 -13.78
N VAL A 141 21.34 -25.45 -13.87
CA VAL A 141 22.20 -25.31 -12.70
C VAL A 141 22.47 -23.82 -12.56
N ASP A 142 22.22 -23.24 -11.39
CA ASP A 142 23.10 -22.17 -10.91
C ASP A 142 24.49 -22.80 -10.94
N LEU A 143 25.36 -22.39 -11.88
CA LEU A 143 26.55 -23.13 -12.34
C LEU A 143 27.66 -23.27 -11.30
N ILE A 144 27.31 -23.87 -10.17
CA ILE A 144 28.20 -24.18 -9.10
C ILE A 144 28.89 -25.47 -9.52
N PRO A 145 30.23 -25.48 -9.52
CA PRO A 145 30.98 -26.68 -9.87
C PRO A 145 30.47 -27.88 -9.07
N PRO A 146 30.40 -29.09 -9.67
CA PRO A 146 29.96 -30.31 -8.98
C PRO A 146 30.80 -30.66 -7.74
N ALA A 147 31.96 -30.00 -7.56
CA ALA A 147 32.75 -30.05 -6.34
C ALA A 147 32.05 -29.46 -5.10
N ASN A 148 31.00 -28.65 -5.27
CA ASN A 148 30.20 -28.07 -4.19
C ASN A 148 28.77 -28.65 -4.19
N ALA A 149 28.66 -29.93 -3.85
CA ALA A 149 27.39 -30.67 -3.79
C ALA A 149 26.33 -30.10 -2.82
N GLY A 150 26.69 -29.13 -1.95
CA GLY A 150 25.79 -28.50 -0.99
C GLY A 150 25.06 -27.24 -1.49
N SER A 151 25.42 -26.71 -2.66
CA SER A 151 24.91 -25.44 -3.17
C SER A 151 24.07 -25.55 -4.44
N ASP A 152 24.05 -26.72 -5.07
CA ASP A 152 23.14 -27.03 -6.18
C ASP A 152 21.79 -27.47 -5.61
N LYS A 153 20.91 -26.50 -5.33
CA LYS A 153 19.64 -26.75 -4.59
C LYS A 153 18.39 -26.71 -5.45
N PHE A 154 18.50 -26.35 -6.72
CA PHE A 154 17.35 -26.20 -7.61
C PHE A 154 17.55 -27.00 -8.90
N ASP A 155 16.53 -27.79 -9.26
CA ASP A 155 16.45 -28.44 -10.55
C ASP A 155 16.23 -27.42 -11.67
N ARG A 156 16.48 -27.86 -12.92
CA ARG A 156 16.25 -27.04 -14.11
C ARG A 156 14.87 -26.40 -14.14
N GLY A 157 14.82 -25.07 -14.25
CA GLY A 157 13.56 -24.34 -14.37
C GLY A 157 12.80 -24.20 -13.05
N GLN A 158 13.28 -24.82 -11.97
CA GLN A 158 12.57 -24.83 -10.68
C GLN A 158 12.54 -23.43 -10.08
N TRP A 159 13.65 -22.68 -10.16
CA TRP A 159 13.67 -21.30 -9.69
C TRP A 159 12.71 -20.41 -10.48
N GLU A 160 12.71 -20.50 -11.82
CA GLU A 160 11.82 -19.69 -12.66
C GLU A 160 10.35 -20.00 -12.38
N HIS A 161 10.05 -21.29 -12.20
CA HIS A 161 8.71 -21.75 -11.86
C HIS A 161 8.28 -21.20 -10.49
N ILE A 162 9.13 -21.31 -9.47
CA ILE A 162 8.86 -20.78 -8.12
C ILE A 162 8.71 -19.25 -8.16
N ALA A 163 9.56 -18.54 -8.90
CA ALA A 163 9.48 -17.09 -9.03
C ALA A 163 8.16 -16.67 -9.67
N ARG A 164 7.72 -17.36 -10.74
CA ARG A 164 6.43 -17.12 -11.38
C ARG A 164 5.27 -17.40 -10.43
N GLU A 165 5.24 -18.56 -9.79
CA GLU A 165 4.16 -18.94 -8.86
C GLU A 165 4.11 -17.99 -7.65
N THR A 166 5.27 -17.53 -7.17
CA THR A 166 5.33 -16.51 -6.10
C THR A 166 4.77 -15.17 -6.58
N ALA A 167 5.13 -14.72 -7.79
CA ALA A 167 4.61 -13.49 -8.37
C ALA A 167 3.08 -13.54 -8.52
N LEU A 168 2.55 -14.66 -9.01
CA LEU A 168 1.11 -14.91 -9.14
C LEU A 168 0.43 -15.00 -7.78
N SER A 169 0.99 -15.72 -6.81
CA SER A 169 0.43 -15.79 -5.45
C SER A 169 0.31 -14.40 -4.82
N LEU A 170 1.37 -13.60 -4.90
CA LEU A 170 1.37 -12.22 -4.40
C LEU A 170 0.39 -11.32 -5.15
N GLN A 171 0.21 -11.52 -6.45
CA GLN A 171 -0.84 -10.84 -7.22
C GLN A 171 -2.23 -11.16 -6.67
N HIS A 172 -2.56 -12.45 -6.47
CA HIS A 172 -3.86 -12.86 -5.92
C HIS A 172 -4.10 -12.27 -4.53
N TRP A 173 -3.08 -12.27 -3.66
CA TRP A 173 -3.15 -11.62 -2.35
C TRP A 173 -3.36 -10.11 -2.46
N THR A 174 -2.67 -9.44 -3.38
CA THR A 174 -2.82 -8.00 -3.63
C THR A 174 -4.26 -7.67 -4.05
N ILE A 175 -4.84 -8.46 -4.97
CA ILE A 175 -6.23 -8.33 -5.41
C ILE A 175 -7.19 -8.59 -4.24
N GLY A 176 -6.97 -9.67 -3.48
CA GLY A 176 -7.78 -10.03 -2.33
C GLY A 176 -7.81 -8.93 -1.25
N LEU A 177 -6.65 -8.35 -0.93
CA LEU A 177 -6.53 -7.24 0.01
C LEU A 177 -7.25 -5.98 -0.50
N ALA A 178 -7.13 -5.66 -1.79
CA ALA A 178 -7.82 -4.52 -2.39
C ALA A 178 -9.35 -4.67 -2.32
N LEU A 179 -9.87 -5.85 -2.65
CA LEU A 179 -11.30 -6.16 -2.60
C LEU A 179 -11.81 -6.16 -1.15
N ALA A 180 -11.13 -6.84 -0.23
CA ALA A 180 -11.50 -6.88 1.18
C ALA A 180 -11.56 -5.46 1.78
N SER A 181 -10.56 -4.62 1.48
CA SER A 181 -10.52 -3.23 1.94
C SER A 181 -11.68 -2.41 1.38
N ALA A 182 -11.99 -2.56 0.09
CA ALA A 182 -13.13 -1.89 -0.54
C ALA A 182 -14.47 -2.31 0.09
N LEU A 183 -14.66 -3.61 0.34
CA LEU A 183 -15.86 -4.16 0.98
C LEU A 183 -16.03 -3.67 2.41
N VAL A 184 -14.96 -3.67 3.21
CA VAL A 184 -14.99 -3.15 4.58
C VAL A 184 -15.40 -1.68 4.58
N MET A 185 -14.81 -0.84 3.72
CA MET A 185 -15.17 0.57 3.64
C MET A 185 -16.60 0.79 3.13
N ALA A 186 -17.07 -0.02 2.18
CA ALA A 186 -18.47 0.01 1.74
C ALA A 186 -19.43 -0.37 2.88
N GLY A 187 -19.11 -1.42 3.64
CA GLY A 187 -19.89 -1.84 4.81
C GLY A 187 -19.95 -0.76 5.89
N LEU A 188 -18.82 -0.10 6.18
CA LEU A 188 -18.78 1.04 7.11
C LEU A 188 -19.60 2.23 6.61
N PHE A 189 -19.58 2.50 5.31
CA PHE A 189 -20.39 3.56 4.69
C PHE A 189 -21.89 3.26 4.83
N VAL A 190 -22.33 2.03 4.52
CA VAL A 190 -23.72 1.59 4.68
C VAL A 190 -24.14 1.64 6.15
N ARG A 191 -23.31 1.11 7.06
CA ARG A 191 -23.55 1.17 8.51
C ARG A 191 -23.74 2.61 8.98
N ARG A 192 -22.87 3.52 8.56
CA ARG A 192 -22.96 4.95 8.91
C ARG A 192 -24.22 5.60 8.33
N ARG A 193 -24.63 5.24 7.11
CA ARG A 193 -25.74 5.88 6.41
C ARG A 193 -27.12 5.44 6.92
N PHE A 194 -27.26 4.17 7.32
CA PHE A 194 -28.56 3.56 7.62
C PHE A 194 -28.72 3.15 9.09
N PHE A 195 -27.63 2.93 9.83
CA PHE A 195 -27.68 2.35 11.19
C PHE A 195 -27.04 3.24 12.26
N ALA A 196 -26.58 4.45 11.92
CA ALA A 196 -26.11 5.40 12.92
C ALA A 196 -27.30 5.94 13.73
N ARG A 197 -27.28 5.72 15.06
CA ARG A 197 -28.27 6.33 15.97
C ARG A 197 -28.16 7.85 15.83
N LYS A 198 -29.31 8.54 15.70
CA LYS A 198 -29.34 10.00 15.71
C LYS A 198 -28.68 10.49 17.00
N PRO A 199 -27.79 11.51 16.96
CA PRO A 199 -27.23 12.06 18.18
C PRO A 199 -28.38 12.54 19.07
N VAL A 200 -28.35 12.13 20.35
CA VAL A 200 -29.29 12.65 21.35
C VAL A 200 -29.08 14.17 21.41
N PRO A 201 -30.12 14.98 21.16
CA PRO A 201 -29.97 16.43 21.26
C PRO A 201 -29.52 16.78 22.68
N ALA A 202 -28.49 17.63 22.80
CA ALA A 202 -27.91 18.06 24.07
C ALA A 202 -28.89 18.84 24.99
N HIS A 203 -30.10 19.10 24.50
CA HIS A 203 -31.16 19.85 25.17
C HIS A 203 -32.50 19.11 25.11
N ALA A 204 -32.50 17.77 25.27
CA ALA A 204 -33.73 17.13 25.70
C ALA A 204 -34.07 17.70 27.09
N PRO A 205 -35.19 18.41 27.27
CA PRO A 205 -35.57 18.89 28.59
C PRO A 205 -35.63 17.67 29.50
N LEU A 206 -34.93 17.74 30.64
CA LEU A 206 -35.11 16.78 31.72
C LEU A 206 -36.57 16.89 32.12
N GLU A 207 -37.41 15.98 31.61
CA GLU A 207 -38.77 15.81 32.08
C GLU A 207 -38.64 15.52 33.57
N ALA A 208 -39.04 16.50 34.38
CA ALA A 208 -38.90 16.47 35.81
C ALA A 208 -39.72 15.29 36.33
N VAL A 209 -39.05 14.15 36.51
CA VAL A 209 -39.55 13.01 37.25
C VAL A 209 -39.95 13.54 38.62
N HIS A 210 -41.26 13.48 38.90
CA HIS A 210 -41.93 13.90 40.12
C HIS A 210 -40.99 14.07 41.32
N ALA A 211 -40.60 15.32 41.60
CA ALA A 211 -40.17 15.67 42.94
C ALA A 211 -41.43 15.61 43.82
N PRO A 212 -41.50 14.75 44.85
CA PRO A 212 -42.63 14.77 45.76
C PRO A 212 -42.67 16.15 46.43
N ASP A 213 -43.84 16.78 46.46
CA ASP A 213 -44.07 18.04 47.14
C ASP A 213 -43.61 17.95 48.59
N ALA A 214 -42.42 18.47 48.88
CA ALA A 214 -41.95 18.70 50.22
C ALA A 214 -42.65 19.94 50.76
N THR A 215 -43.93 19.80 51.14
CA THR A 215 -44.61 20.75 52.00
C THR A 215 -43.92 20.75 53.37
N THR A 216 -43.00 21.70 53.56
CA THR A 216 -42.45 22.06 54.87
C THR A 216 -43.55 22.65 55.76
N PRO A 217 -43.73 22.20 57.01
CA PRO A 217 -44.68 22.82 57.93
C PRO A 217 -44.16 24.19 58.41
N SER A 218 -45.04 25.19 58.45
CA SER A 218 -44.76 26.52 58.97
C SER A 218 -44.50 26.48 60.48
N LEU A 219 -43.26 26.79 60.88
CA LEU A 219 -42.95 27.20 62.25
C LEU A 219 -43.35 28.67 62.40
N SER A 220 -44.50 28.92 63.01
CA SER A 220 -44.85 30.24 63.57
C SER A 220 -44.81 30.14 65.08
N ASP A 221 -43.63 30.42 65.64
CA ASP A 221 -43.47 30.89 67.01
C ASP A 221 -43.35 32.41 66.98
N THR A 222 -44.30 33.11 67.59
CA THR A 222 -44.02 34.38 68.28
C THR A 222 -45.03 34.54 69.41
N THR A 223 -44.44 34.76 70.58
CA THR A 223 -45.01 35.20 71.85
C THR A 223 -45.50 36.64 71.80
#